data_AF-A0A973D1B9-F1
#
_entry.id   AF-A0A973D1B9-F1
#
_cell.length_a   1.000
_cell.length_b   1.000
_cell.length_c   1.000
_cell.angle_alpha   90.00
_cell.angle_beta   90.00
_cell.angle_gamma   90.00
#
_symmetry.space_group_name_H-M   'P 1'
#
loop_
_entity.id
_entity.type
_entity.pdbx_description
1 polymer ?
#
loop_
_entity_poly.entity_id
_entity_poly.type
_entity_poly.pdbx_seq_one_letter_code
_entity_poly.pdbx_strand_id
1 'polypeptide(L)'
;MGQDISLELGAIFTKVVEKRRGGYCFEHNKLVLNVLSQLGFEVRLLMAKVIYNRDVDVARTHRVTLLNLDGDDYIVDTGFGHFGARFPVQLELGLEQDQGDAIYRIIKNSQGDYCYQLFKDDFFFTLYTFSLYQYSEAECLPAHFYSHKIPDAAFVNNMVVCRKFFNNILSLRNSELFRITNGETITTVMTSAKVLHQILTDVFELELDFAISDLQLGS
;
A
#
# COMPACT_ATOMS: atom_id res chain seq x y z
N MET A 1 5.21 -1.48 -18.63
CA MET A 1 4.82 -2.59 -17.74
C MET A 1 5.56 -3.85 -18.18
N GLY A 2 5.95 -4.74 -17.26
CA GLY A 2 6.66 -5.99 -17.60
C GLY A 2 8.15 -6.06 -17.23
N GLN A 3 8.76 -4.95 -16.78
CA GLN A 3 10.11 -5.00 -16.19
C GLN A 3 10.09 -5.83 -14.90
N ASP A 4 11.16 -6.58 -14.68
CA ASP A 4 11.33 -7.36 -13.47
C ASP A 4 11.49 -6.44 -12.26
N ILE A 5 10.77 -6.73 -11.18
CA ILE A 5 10.82 -5.93 -9.96
C ILE A 5 11.62 -6.72 -8.92
N SER A 6 12.84 -6.30 -8.64
CA SER A 6 13.67 -6.97 -7.64
C SER A 6 13.14 -6.71 -6.23
N LEU A 7 13.13 -7.74 -5.39
CA LEU A 7 12.93 -7.62 -3.95
C LEU A 7 14.24 -7.57 -3.15
N GLU A 8 15.40 -7.47 -3.80
CA GLU A 8 16.67 -7.28 -3.11
C GLU A 8 16.72 -5.90 -2.47
N LEU A 9 17.11 -5.82 -1.20
CA LEU A 9 17.04 -4.58 -0.42
C LEU A 9 17.83 -3.44 -1.07
N GLY A 10 19.04 -3.72 -1.59
CA GLY A 10 19.85 -2.73 -2.29
C GLY A 10 19.18 -2.20 -3.56
N ALA A 11 18.53 -3.08 -4.34
CA ALA A 11 17.81 -2.68 -5.54
C ALA A 11 16.58 -1.82 -5.20
N ILE A 12 15.84 -2.19 -4.14
CA ILE A 12 14.71 -1.40 -3.65
C ILE A 12 15.19 -0.03 -3.16
N PHE A 13 16.28 0.03 -2.40
CA PHE A 13 16.85 1.28 -1.90
C PHE A 13 17.24 2.22 -3.06
N THR A 14 17.99 1.72 -4.04
CA THR A 14 18.34 2.51 -5.23
C THR A 14 17.10 2.99 -5.99
N LYS A 15 16.09 2.14 -6.16
CA LYS A 15 14.86 2.52 -6.89
C LYS A 15 14.05 3.57 -6.12
N VAL A 16 13.72 3.31 -4.87
CA VAL A 16 12.75 4.11 -4.10
C VAL A 16 13.41 5.36 -3.51
N VAL A 17 14.63 5.24 -2.97
CA VAL A 17 15.31 6.32 -2.25
C VAL A 17 16.18 7.14 -3.20
N GLU A 18 17.15 6.50 -3.87
CA GLU A 18 18.12 7.24 -4.70
C GLU A 18 17.48 7.79 -5.98
N LYS A 19 16.64 6.99 -6.65
CA LYS A 19 15.96 7.36 -7.90
C LYS A 19 14.56 7.92 -7.72
N ARG A 20 14.02 7.96 -6.48
CA ARG A 20 12.69 8.53 -6.17
C ARG A 20 11.54 7.92 -6.99
N ARG A 21 11.59 6.61 -7.29
CA ARG A 21 10.63 5.95 -8.21
C ARG A 21 9.38 5.33 -7.55
N GLY A 22 9.23 5.43 -6.23
CA GLY A 22 8.14 4.78 -5.50
C GLY A 22 8.16 3.24 -5.61
N GLY A 23 7.14 2.59 -5.05
CA GLY A 23 6.95 1.16 -5.11
C GLY A 23 5.56 0.75 -4.63
N TYR A 24 5.37 -0.55 -4.43
CA TYR A 24 4.17 -1.10 -3.78
C TYR A 24 4.52 -1.81 -2.48
N CYS A 25 3.56 -2.53 -1.88
CA CYS A 25 3.68 -3.04 -0.51
C CYS A 25 4.96 -3.86 -0.25
N PHE A 26 5.40 -4.68 -1.20
CA PHE A 26 6.62 -5.48 -1.05
C PHE A 26 7.90 -4.64 -0.99
N GLU A 27 7.91 -3.44 -1.57
CA GLU A 27 9.06 -2.55 -1.61
C GLU A 27 9.01 -1.55 -0.44
N HIS A 28 7.88 -0.87 -0.26
CA HIS A 28 7.67 0.11 0.82
C HIS A 28 7.81 -0.52 2.20
N ASN A 29 7.06 -1.60 2.48
CA ASN A 29 7.09 -2.21 3.80
C ASN A 29 8.38 -3.01 4.04
N LYS A 30 9.11 -3.44 3.00
CA LYS A 30 10.46 -4.02 3.17
C LYS A 30 11.47 -2.97 3.58
N LEU A 31 11.47 -1.79 2.95
CA LEU A 31 12.33 -0.69 3.37
C LEU A 31 12.05 -0.26 4.80
N VAL A 32 10.77 -0.05 5.15
CA VAL A 32 10.38 0.38 6.50
C VAL A 32 10.75 -0.66 7.55
N LEU A 33 10.49 -1.95 7.30
CA LEU A 33 10.91 -3.02 8.20
C LEU A 33 12.42 -2.99 8.44
N ASN A 34 13.23 -2.85 7.38
CA ASN A 34 14.68 -2.81 7.51
C ASN A 34 15.15 -1.55 8.25
N VAL A 35 14.57 -0.38 7.98
CA VAL A 35 14.90 0.86 8.70
C VAL A 35 14.59 0.72 10.18
N LEU A 36 13.38 0.27 10.54
CA LEU A 36 12.99 0.08 11.95
C LEU A 36 13.89 -0.93 12.66
N SER A 37 14.20 -2.05 12.00
CA SER A 37 15.12 -3.06 12.55
C SER A 37 16.53 -2.48 12.78
N GLN A 38 17.07 -1.69 11.85
CA GLN A 38 18.37 -1.03 11.99
C GLN A 38 18.38 0.04 13.09
N LEU A 39 17.22 0.64 13.39
CA LEU A 39 17.05 1.56 14.52
C LEU A 39 16.90 0.84 15.87
N GLY A 40 16.90 -0.50 15.89
CA GLY A 40 16.84 -1.31 17.10
C GLY A 40 15.43 -1.68 17.56
N PHE A 41 14.40 -1.40 16.77
CA PHE A 41 13.04 -1.85 17.08
C PHE A 41 12.88 -3.35 16.80
N GLU A 42 12.08 -4.01 17.63
CA GLU A 42 11.65 -5.37 17.37
C GLU A 42 10.55 -5.35 16.30
N VAL A 43 10.90 -5.82 15.10
CA VAL A 43 9.99 -5.86 13.96
C VAL A 43 10.04 -7.19 13.25
N ARG A 44 8.91 -7.62 12.69
CA ARG A 44 8.84 -8.80 11.83
C ARG A 44 7.79 -8.68 10.73
N LEU A 45 7.97 -9.50 9.71
CA LEU A 45 7.10 -9.58 8.54
C LEU A 45 5.76 -10.26 8.88
N LEU A 46 4.67 -9.69 8.38
CA LEU A 46 3.38 -10.36 8.25
C LEU A 46 2.88 -10.33 6.80
N MET A 47 2.06 -11.32 6.45
CA MET A 47 1.40 -11.43 5.15
C MET A 47 -0.12 -11.37 5.32
N ALA A 48 -0.80 -10.64 4.43
CA ALA A 48 -2.22 -10.33 4.52
C ALA A 48 -2.98 -10.63 3.21
N LYS A 49 -4.26 -11.00 3.34
CA LYS A 49 -5.24 -11.17 2.26
C LYS A 49 -6.00 -9.86 2.05
N VAL A 50 -5.90 -9.25 0.88
CA VAL A 50 -6.64 -8.01 0.56
C VAL A 50 -8.05 -8.36 0.11
N ILE A 51 -9.05 -8.12 0.96
CA ILE A 51 -10.44 -8.57 0.73
C ILE A 51 -11.40 -7.46 0.35
N TYR A 52 -11.13 -6.22 0.77
CA TYR A 52 -12.03 -5.07 0.56
C TYR A 52 -13.48 -5.36 0.97
N ASN A 53 -13.68 -5.82 2.22
CA ASN A 53 -14.98 -6.15 2.83
C ASN A 53 -15.82 -7.17 2.06
N ARG A 54 -15.17 -8.03 1.26
CA ARG A 54 -15.81 -9.13 0.53
C ARG A 54 -15.45 -10.46 1.18
N ASP A 55 -16.39 -11.39 1.15
CA ASP A 55 -16.14 -12.79 1.49
C ASP A 55 -15.56 -13.50 0.25
N VAL A 56 -14.23 -13.51 0.15
CA VAL A 56 -13.49 -14.03 -1.00
C VAL A 56 -12.28 -14.84 -0.53
N ASP A 57 -12.04 -15.98 -1.18
CA ASP A 57 -10.79 -16.69 -1.00
C ASP A 57 -9.73 -16.15 -1.96
N VAL A 58 -8.77 -15.42 -1.39
CA VAL A 58 -7.67 -14.79 -2.12
C VAL A 58 -6.33 -15.14 -1.49
N ALA A 59 -5.27 -15.12 -2.30
CA ALA A 59 -3.91 -15.31 -1.82
C ALA A 59 -3.47 -14.16 -0.90
N ARG A 60 -2.45 -14.42 -0.07
CA ARG A 60 -1.79 -13.36 0.70
C ARG A 60 -0.87 -12.57 -0.23
N THR A 61 -1.37 -11.46 -0.75
CA THR A 61 -0.66 -10.62 -1.73
C THR A 61 -0.17 -9.29 -1.13
N HIS A 62 -0.36 -9.10 0.17
CA HIS A 62 0.05 -7.88 0.86
C HIS A 62 1.03 -8.16 1.98
N ARG A 63 2.12 -7.39 2.02
CA ARG A 63 3.15 -7.42 3.05
C ARG A 63 2.93 -6.28 4.03
N VAL A 64 2.96 -6.54 5.33
CA VAL A 64 2.96 -5.50 6.39
C VAL A 64 4.01 -5.81 7.46
N THR A 65 4.29 -4.83 8.32
CA THR A 65 5.26 -4.96 9.42
C THR A 65 4.52 -5.00 10.74
N LEU A 66 4.83 -6.01 11.57
CA LEU A 66 4.50 -5.99 12.99
C LEU A 66 5.67 -5.36 13.73
N LEU A 67 5.38 -4.35 14.53
CA LEU A 67 6.33 -3.64 15.40
C LEU A 67 5.93 -3.90 16.85
N ASN A 68 6.87 -4.36 17.68
CA ASN A 68 6.71 -4.30 19.13
C ASN A 68 7.39 -3.03 19.65
N LEU A 69 6.63 -2.21 20.38
CA LEU A 69 7.08 -0.99 21.01
C LEU A 69 6.64 -0.99 22.47
N ASP A 70 7.61 -1.04 23.38
CA ASP A 70 7.38 -1.03 24.84
C ASP A 70 6.41 -2.12 25.33
N GLY A 71 6.38 -3.27 24.65
CA GLY A 71 5.52 -4.41 24.99
C GLY A 71 4.21 -4.46 24.21
N ASP A 72 3.84 -3.39 23.52
CA ASP A 72 2.63 -3.32 22.69
C ASP A 72 2.95 -3.58 21.21
N ASP A 73 2.07 -4.34 20.55
CA ASP A 73 2.19 -4.66 19.13
C ASP A 73 1.44 -3.62 18.27
N TYR A 74 2.06 -3.22 17.15
CA TYR A 74 1.52 -2.27 16.19
C TYR A 74 1.67 -2.80 14.76
N ILE A 75 0.68 -2.54 13.92
CA ILE A 75 0.75 -2.73 12.48
C ILE A 75 1.28 -1.46 11.82
N VAL A 76 2.43 -1.59 11.15
CA VAL A 76 3.02 -0.55 10.31
C VAL A 76 2.85 -0.95 8.85
N ASP A 77 2.07 -0.16 8.11
CA ASP A 77 1.78 -0.38 6.71
C ASP A 77 1.85 0.91 5.89
N THR A 78 2.99 1.08 5.23
CA THR A 78 3.29 2.20 4.33
C THR A 78 3.03 1.85 2.85
N GLY A 79 2.44 0.68 2.60
CA GLY A 79 2.39 0.06 1.28
C GLY A 79 1.00 -0.19 0.72
N PHE A 80 -0.07 0.08 1.48
CA PHE A 80 -1.45 -0.19 1.05
C PHE A 80 -2.00 0.80 0.01
N GLY A 81 -1.46 2.02 -0.02
CA GLY A 81 -1.99 3.12 -0.84
C GLY A 81 -2.85 4.10 -0.03
N HIS A 82 -3.86 4.71 -0.64
CA HIS A 82 -4.57 5.86 -0.05
C HIS A 82 -5.32 5.53 1.24
N PHE A 83 -5.79 4.29 1.40
CA PHE A 83 -6.44 3.82 2.62
C PHE A 83 -5.46 3.40 3.73
N GLY A 84 -4.17 3.25 3.45
CA GLY A 84 -3.17 2.88 4.47
C GLY A 84 -3.06 3.94 5.56
N ALA A 85 -2.87 3.52 6.80
CA ALA A 85 -2.68 4.44 7.92
C ALA A 85 -1.37 5.23 7.80
N ARG A 86 -1.35 6.44 8.38
CA ARG A 86 -0.15 7.29 8.40
C ARG A 86 0.77 6.95 9.57
N PHE A 87 0.17 6.60 10.69
CA PHE A 87 0.84 6.21 11.91
C PHE A 87 0.62 4.71 12.16
N PRO A 88 1.51 4.06 12.93
CA PRO A 88 1.30 2.68 13.38
C PRO A 88 -0.09 2.52 14.02
N VAL A 89 -0.79 1.43 13.71
CA VAL A 89 -2.09 1.10 14.32
C VAL A 89 -1.86 0.02 15.36
N GLN A 90 -2.17 0.32 16.62
CA GLN A 90 -2.01 -0.61 17.73
C GLN A 90 -2.88 -1.86 17.51
N LEU A 91 -2.31 -3.02 17.78
CA LEU A 91 -2.98 -4.32 17.73
C LEU A 91 -3.79 -4.56 19.02
N GLU A 92 -4.66 -3.62 19.37
CA GLU A 92 -5.62 -3.75 20.45
C GLU A 92 -7.01 -3.99 19.85
N LEU A 93 -7.65 -5.10 20.22
CA LEU A 93 -8.89 -5.54 19.58
C LEU A 93 -10.03 -4.56 19.90
N GLY A 94 -10.62 -3.99 18.84
CA GLY A 94 -11.75 -3.08 18.93
C GLY A 94 -11.38 -1.62 19.26
N LEU A 95 -10.10 -1.32 19.52
CA LEU A 95 -9.66 0.05 19.78
C LEU A 95 -9.76 0.89 18.49
N GLU A 96 -10.65 1.88 18.51
CA GLU A 96 -10.78 2.87 17.45
C GLU A 96 -9.70 3.94 17.60
N GLN A 97 -8.89 4.11 16.56
CA GLN A 97 -7.69 4.94 16.55
C GLN A 97 -7.84 6.01 15.47
N ASP A 98 -8.21 7.21 15.90
CA ASP A 98 -8.31 8.39 15.02
C ASP A 98 -6.92 8.95 14.71
N GLN A 99 -6.55 8.96 13.43
CA GLN A 99 -5.31 9.53 12.93
C GLN A 99 -5.50 10.90 12.25
N GLY A 100 -6.68 11.49 12.38
CA GLY A 100 -7.07 12.80 11.86
C GLY A 100 -7.63 12.79 10.44
N ASP A 101 -7.17 11.88 9.57
CA ASP A 101 -7.72 11.68 8.22
C ASP A 101 -8.68 10.50 8.13
N ALA A 102 -8.54 9.55 9.04
CA ALA A 102 -9.25 8.30 9.06
C ALA A 102 -9.19 7.67 10.46
N ILE A 103 -10.22 6.90 10.79
CA ILE A 103 -10.27 6.09 12.00
C ILE A 103 -10.00 4.64 11.61
N TYR A 104 -9.06 4.01 12.30
CA TYR A 104 -8.68 2.62 12.09
C TYR A 104 -9.00 1.78 13.32
N ARG A 105 -9.24 0.49 13.13
CA ARG A 105 -9.27 -0.48 14.22
C ARG A 105 -8.89 -1.86 13.73
N ILE A 106 -8.58 -2.74 14.67
CA ILE A 106 -8.32 -4.15 14.40
C ILE A 106 -9.30 -5.00 15.19
N ILE A 107 -10.00 -5.94 14.54
CA ILE A 107 -10.90 -6.90 15.19
C ILE A 107 -10.51 -8.32 14.81
N LYS A 108 -11.14 -9.34 15.41
CA LYS A 108 -11.09 -10.72 14.93
C LYS A 108 -12.41 -11.12 14.28
N ASN A 109 -12.35 -11.82 13.14
CA ASN A 109 -13.53 -12.46 12.56
C ASN A 109 -13.82 -13.82 13.23
N SER A 110 -14.91 -14.47 12.82
CA SER A 110 -15.31 -15.79 13.31
C SER A 110 -14.31 -16.92 13.00
N GLN A 111 -13.41 -16.71 12.02
CA GLN A 111 -12.36 -17.66 11.64
C GLN A 111 -11.07 -17.44 12.47
N GLY A 112 -11.03 -16.41 13.31
CA GLY A 112 -9.88 -16.07 14.15
C GLY A 112 -8.83 -15.18 13.46
N ASP A 113 -9.05 -14.77 12.21
CA ASP A 113 -8.17 -13.84 11.50
C ASP A 113 -8.35 -12.41 12.03
N TYR A 114 -7.25 -11.68 12.12
CA TYR A 114 -7.28 -10.25 12.40
C TYR A 114 -7.77 -9.51 11.17
N CYS A 115 -8.69 -8.57 11.36
CA CYS A 115 -9.29 -7.75 10.33
C CYS A 115 -8.85 -6.30 10.54
N TYR A 116 -8.06 -5.78 9.61
CA TYR A 116 -7.65 -4.37 9.63
C TYR A 116 -8.74 -3.53 8.98
N GLN A 117 -9.39 -2.67 9.75
CA GLN A 117 -10.57 -1.94 9.34
C GLN A 117 -10.32 -0.42 9.30
N LEU A 118 -10.95 0.21 8.33
CA LEU A 118 -11.05 1.65 8.15
C LEU A 118 -12.51 2.07 8.34
N PHE A 119 -12.78 3.13 9.09
CA PHE A 119 -14.10 3.74 9.13
C PHE A 119 -14.34 4.59 7.87
N LYS A 120 -15.37 4.26 7.10
CA LYS A 120 -15.77 4.97 5.87
C LYS A 120 -17.25 4.73 5.59
N ASP A 121 -17.95 5.74 5.07
CA ASP A 121 -19.37 5.69 4.71
C ASP A 121 -20.26 5.21 5.89
N ASP A 122 -19.98 5.67 7.11
CA ASP A 122 -20.67 5.33 8.36
C ASP A 122 -20.55 3.85 8.82
N PHE A 123 -19.57 3.10 8.30
CA PHE A 123 -19.27 1.76 8.81
C PHE A 123 -17.77 1.43 8.80
N PHE A 124 -17.40 0.37 9.52
CA PHE A 124 -16.05 -0.18 9.47
C PHE A 124 -15.89 -1.15 8.29
N PHE A 125 -15.06 -0.72 7.34
CA PHE A 125 -14.74 -1.44 6.12
C PHE A 125 -13.44 -2.23 6.30
N THR A 126 -13.48 -3.55 6.09
CA THR A 126 -12.27 -4.39 6.23
C THR A 126 -11.39 -4.31 4.97
N LEU A 127 -10.20 -3.73 5.11
CA LEU A 127 -9.25 -3.62 4.00
C LEU A 127 -8.61 -4.98 3.69
N TYR A 128 -8.03 -5.61 4.71
CA TYR A 128 -7.35 -6.89 4.61
C TYR A 128 -7.47 -7.68 5.91
N THR A 129 -7.25 -8.99 5.79
CA THR A 129 -7.13 -9.90 6.93
C THR A 129 -5.72 -10.46 7.03
N PHE A 130 -5.27 -10.77 8.24
CA PHE A 130 -3.94 -11.32 8.51
C PHE A 130 -3.95 -12.21 9.74
N SER A 131 -2.89 -13.01 9.88
CA SER A 131 -2.61 -13.78 11.08
C SER A 131 -1.22 -13.43 11.62
N LEU A 132 -0.94 -13.82 12.87
CA LEU A 132 0.35 -13.55 13.52
C LEU A 132 1.38 -14.66 13.31
N TYR A 133 1.18 -15.55 12.32
CA TYR A 133 2.17 -16.58 12.00
C TYR A 133 3.54 -15.96 11.66
N GLN A 134 4.58 -16.78 11.74
CA GLN A 134 5.91 -16.36 11.34
C GLN A 134 6.03 -16.44 9.83
N TYR A 135 6.38 -15.32 9.22
CA TYR A 135 6.62 -15.22 7.79
C TYR A 135 8.08 -14.90 7.49
N SER A 136 8.56 -15.31 6.32
CA SER A 136 9.90 -15.02 5.82
C SER A 136 9.88 -14.31 4.46
N GLU A 137 11.01 -13.72 4.06
CA GLU A 137 11.16 -13.11 2.74
C GLU A 137 10.86 -14.10 1.59
N ALA A 138 11.05 -15.41 1.82
CA ALA A 138 10.74 -16.44 0.82
C ALA A 138 9.24 -16.50 0.48
N GLU A 139 8.36 -16.17 1.43
CA GLU A 139 6.91 -16.14 1.18
C GLU A 139 6.45 -14.89 0.43
N CYS A 140 7.28 -13.83 0.44
CA CYS A 140 7.03 -12.66 -0.38
C CYS A 140 7.24 -12.97 -1.87
N LEU A 141 8.17 -13.86 -2.23
CA LEU A 141 8.53 -14.14 -3.63
C LEU A 141 7.34 -14.63 -4.49
N PRO A 142 6.59 -15.68 -4.12
CA PRO A 142 5.45 -16.14 -4.92
C PRO A 142 4.32 -15.11 -4.95
N ALA A 143 4.05 -14.42 -3.83
CA ALA A 143 3.02 -13.39 -3.74
C ALA A 143 3.36 -12.16 -4.60
N HIS A 144 4.62 -11.76 -4.60
CA HIS A 144 5.18 -10.72 -5.44
C HIS A 144 5.07 -11.09 -6.91
N PHE A 145 5.54 -12.30 -7.29
CA PHE A 145 5.42 -12.80 -8.66
C PHE A 145 3.97 -12.78 -9.14
N TYR A 146 3.04 -13.31 -8.33
CA TYR A 146 1.61 -13.25 -8.63
C TYR A 146 1.15 -11.81 -8.90
N SER A 147 1.49 -10.88 -8.01
CA SER A 147 0.99 -9.51 -8.04
C SER A 147 1.46 -8.67 -9.25
N HIS A 148 2.60 -8.99 -9.86
CA HIS A 148 3.18 -8.19 -10.95
C HIS A 148 3.43 -8.92 -12.27
N LYS A 149 3.20 -10.24 -12.35
CA LYS A 149 3.34 -11.03 -13.59
C LYS A 149 2.07 -11.73 -14.05
N ILE A 150 1.11 -11.98 -13.16
CA ILE A 150 -0.10 -12.72 -13.54
C ILE A 150 -1.08 -11.77 -14.24
N PRO A 151 -1.57 -12.11 -15.46
CA PRO A 151 -2.45 -11.23 -16.23
C PRO A 151 -3.68 -10.74 -15.47
N ASP A 152 -4.24 -11.55 -14.58
CA ASP A 152 -5.44 -11.20 -13.82
C ASP A 152 -5.14 -10.41 -12.53
N ALA A 153 -3.88 -10.19 -12.19
CA ALA A 153 -3.51 -9.43 -11.00
C ALA A 153 -3.79 -7.93 -11.19
N ALA A 154 -4.27 -7.29 -10.12
CA ALA A 154 -4.73 -5.91 -10.16
C ALA A 154 -3.66 -4.93 -10.67
N PHE A 155 -2.40 -5.09 -10.27
CA PHE A 155 -1.32 -4.15 -10.61
C PHE A 155 -0.69 -4.37 -11.99
N VAL A 156 -1.04 -5.45 -12.70
CA VAL A 156 -0.55 -5.71 -14.06
C VAL A 156 -1.29 -4.83 -15.08
N ASN A 157 -2.60 -4.65 -14.87
CA ASN A 157 -3.47 -3.93 -15.81
C ASN A 157 -3.86 -2.53 -15.33
N ASN A 158 -3.46 -2.13 -14.12
CA ASN A 158 -3.82 -0.84 -13.57
C ASN A 158 -2.57 -0.07 -13.15
N MET A 159 -2.45 1.16 -13.66
CA MET A 159 -1.50 2.12 -13.12
C MET A 159 -2.09 2.69 -11.82
N VAL A 160 -1.40 2.46 -10.71
CA VAL A 160 -1.81 2.99 -9.40
C VAL A 160 -0.65 3.78 -8.83
N VAL A 161 -0.90 5.05 -8.50
CA VAL A 161 0.09 5.92 -7.84
C VAL A 161 -0.61 6.59 -6.66
N CYS A 162 0.02 6.58 -5.49
CA CYS A 162 -0.54 7.22 -4.32
C CYS A 162 0.55 8.01 -3.60
N ARG A 163 0.20 9.22 -3.16
CA ARG A 163 1.00 10.04 -2.26
C ARG A 163 0.10 10.63 -1.19
N LYS A 164 0.42 10.36 0.06
CA LYS A 164 -0.38 10.73 1.22
C LYS A 164 0.34 11.81 2.02
N PHE A 165 -0.27 12.99 2.14
CA PHE A 165 0.23 14.11 2.92
C PHE A 165 -0.58 14.25 4.21
N PHE A 166 -0.26 15.26 5.03
CA PHE A 166 -0.93 15.43 6.31
C PHE A 166 -2.41 15.83 6.17
N ASN A 167 -2.72 16.67 5.17
CA ASN A 167 -4.03 17.27 4.96
C ASN A 167 -4.66 16.90 3.61
N ASN A 168 -3.96 16.15 2.76
CA ASN A 168 -4.50 15.71 1.48
C ASN A 168 -3.92 14.36 1.05
N ILE A 169 -4.67 13.64 0.23
CA ILE A 169 -4.24 12.40 -0.42
C ILE A 169 -4.41 12.55 -1.91
N LEU A 170 -3.37 12.20 -2.65
CA LEU A 170 -3.38 12.13 -4.10
C LEU A 170 -3.33 10.66 -4.48
N SER A 171 -4.36 10.17 -5.15
CA SER A 171 -4.42 8.81 -5.65
C SER A 171 -4.75 8.87 -7.13
N LEU A 172 -3.92 8.26 -7.96
CA LEU A 172 -4.14 8.11 -9.39
C LEU A 172 -4.42 6.64 -9.65
N ARG A 173 -5.51 6.36 -10.37
CA ARG A 173 -5.79 5.04 -10.91
C ARG A 173 -6.08 5.17 -12.39
N ASN A 174 -5.21 4.61 -13.22
CA ASN A 174 -5.26 4.73 -14.67
C ASN A 174 -5.33 6.20 -15.10
N SER A 175 -6.44 6.66 -15.67
CA SER A 175 -6.65 8.04 -16.09
C SER A 175 -7.31 8.92 -15.03
N GLU A 176 -7.69 8.38 -13.87
CA GLU A 176 -8.46 9.11 -12.87
C GLU A 176 -7.59 9.53 -11.68
N LEU A 177 -7.47 10.86 -11.48
CA LEU A 177 -6.82 11.44 -10.32
C LEU A 177 -7.86 11.81 -9.27
N PHE A 178 -7.76 11.19 -8.11
CA PHE A 178 -8.54 11.46 -6.91
C PHE A 178 -7.72 12.36 -5.98
N ARG A 179 -8.27 13.53 -5.65
CA ARG A 179 -7.76 14.43 -4.61
C ARG A 179 -8.70 14.35 -3.42
N ILE A 180 -8.20 13.81 -2.31
CA ILE A 180 -8.98 13.56 -1.10
C ILE A 180 -8.53 14.57 -0.04
N THR A 181 -9.46 15.34 0.52
CA THR A 181 -9.18 16.37 1.54
C THR A 181 -10.40 16.50 2.45
N ASN A 182 -10.21 16.41 3.76
CA ASN A 182 -11.28 16.51 4.77
C ASN A 182 -12.52 15.64 4.47
N GLY A 183 -12.31 14.40 4.00
CA GLY A 183 -13.39 13.48 3.64
C GLY A 183 -14.04 13.72 2.27
N GLU A 184 -13.75 14.85 1.62
CA GLU A 184 -14.22 15.12 0.26
C GLU A 184 -13.26 14.55 -0.78
N THR A 185 -13.81 14.03 -1.88
CA THR A 185 -13.02 13.51 -3.00
C THR A 185 -13.39 14.26 -4.27
N ILE A 186 -12.39 14.91 -4.88
CA ILE A 186 -12.50 15.51 -6.21
C ILE A 186 -11.80 14.60 -7.21
N THR A 187 -12.54 14.13 -8.21
CA THR A 187 -12.01 13.29 -9.29
C THR A 187 -11.78 14.10 -10.55
N THR A 188 -10.59 14.00 -11.14
CA THR A 188 -10.24 14.60 -12.43
C THR A 188 -9.80 13.50 -13.39
N VAL A 189 -10.41 13.44 -14.57
CA VAL A 189 -10.05 12.48 -15.63
C VAL A 189 -9.00 13.10 -16.56
N MET A 190 -7.90 12.39 -16.76
CA MET A 190 -6.81 12.79 -17.66
C MET A 190 -7.20 12.45 -19.10
N THR A 191 -7.19 13.46 -19.97
CA THR A 191 -7.65 13.35 -21.36
C THR A 191 -6.51 13.14 -22.37
N SER A 192 -5.25 13.19 -21.94
CA SER A 192 -4.09 12.96 -22.82
C SER A 192 -2.86 12.48 -22.06
N ALA A 193 -2.01 11.71 -22.76
CA ALA A 193 -0.71 11.24 -22.27
C ALA A 193 0.17 12.38 -21.72
N LYS A 194 0.12 13.56 -22.37
CA LYS A 194 0.88 14.74 -21.92
C LYS A 194 0.43 15.25 -20.56
N VAL A 195 -0.87 15.36 -20.33
CA VAL A 195 -1.40 15.79 -19.03
C VAL A 195 -1.07 14.75 -17.96
N LEU A 196 -1.20 13.46 -18.28
CA LEU A 196 -0.84 12.39 -17.35
C LEU A 196 0.65 12.44 -16.96
N HIS A 197 1.54 12.58 -17.94
CA HIS A 197 2.97 12.71 -17.70
C HIS A 197 3.29 13.89 -16.77
N GLN A 198 2.67 15.04 -17.04
CA GLN A 198 2.87 16.22 -16.24
C GLN A 198 2.37 16.05 -14.79
N ILE A 199 1.24 15.37 -14.58
CA ILE A 199 0.78 15.01 -13.23
C ILE A 199 1.77 14.07 -12.54
N LEU A 200 2.28 13.05 -13.23
CA LEU A 200 3.24 12.11 -12.64
C LEU A 200 4.54 12.82 -12.21
N THR A 201 5.04 13.76 -13.01
CA THR A 201 6.29 14.48 -12.71
C THR A 201 6.07 15.63 -11.73
N ASP A 202 5.11 16.53 -11.97
CA ASP A 202 4.97 17.76 -11.18
C ASP A 202 4.25 17.53 -9.85
N VAL A 203 3.33 16.57 -9.80
CA VAL A 203 2.47 16.35 -8.61
C VAL A 203 2.95 15.15 -7.78
N PHE A 204 3.29 14.04 -8.44
CA PHE A 204 3.80 12.84 -7.76
C PHE A 204 5.32 12.82 -7.63
N GLU A 205 6.04 13.78 -8.22
CA GLU A 205 7.51 13.88 -8.18
C GLU A 205 8.20 12.61 -8.71
N LEU A 206 7.57 11.94 -9.68
CA LEU A 206 8.12 10.75 -10.32
C LEU A 206 8.86 11.11 -11.61
N GLU A 207 10.17 10.86 -11.62
CA GLU A 207 10.99 10.94 -12.83
C GLU A 207 10.75 9.70 -13.72
N LEU A 208 9.81 9.85 -14.65
CA LEU A 208 9.39 8.82 -15.60
C LEU A 208 9.71 9.23 -17.03
N ASP A 209 9.87 8.24 -17.90
CA ASP A 209 9.94 8.46 -19.35
C ASP A 209 8.51 8.75 -19.86
N PHE A 210 8.38 9.71 -20.78
CA PHE A 210 7.11 10.04 -21.44
C PHE A 210 6.42 8.83 -22.08
N ALA A 211 7.19 7.87 -22.59
CA ALA A 211 6.67 6.63 -23.18
C ALA A 211 5.75 5.84 -22.23
N ILE A 212 5.95 5.95 -20.91
CA ILE A 212 5.08 5.29 -19.91
C ILE A 212 3.67 5.90 -19.93
N SER A 213 3.58 7.23 -20.07
CA SER A 213 2.30 7.94 -20.11
C SER A 213 1.58 7.75 -21.44
N ASP A 214 2.32 7.68 -22.55
CA ASP A 214 1.78 7.43 -23.88
C ASP A 214 1.18 6.02 -23.99
N LEU A 215 1.85 4.99 -23.47
CA LEU A 215 1.32 3.63 -23.42
C LEU A 215 0.03 3.48 -22.59
N GLN A 216 -0.19 4.36 -21.61
CA GLN A 216 -1.33 4.25 -20.69
C GLN A 216 -2.61 4.91 -21.23
N LEU A 217 -2.47 5.93 -22.10
CA LEU A 217 -3.60 6.69 -22.65
C LEU A 217 -3.69 6.62 -24.19
N GLY A 218 -2.69 6.06 -24.85
CA GLY A 218 -2.61 5.91 -26.31
C GLY A 218 -3.21 4.61 -26.85
N SER A 219 -3.94 3.85 -26.03
CA SER A 219 -4.67 2.63 -26.40
C SER A 219 -6.18 2.83 -26.32
#